data_AF-A0AAV2Q4V7-F1
#
_entry.id   AF-A0AAV2Q4V7-F1
#
_cell.length_a   1.000
_cell.length_b   1.000
_cell.length_c   1.000
_cell.angle_alpha   90.00
_cell.angle_beta   90.00
_cell.angle_gamma   90.00
#
_symmetry.space_group_name_H-M   'P 1'
#
loop_
_entity.id
_entity.type
_entity.pdbx_description
1 polymer ?
#
loop_
_entity_poly.entity_id
_entity_poly.type
_entity_poly.pdbx_seq_one_letter_code
_entity_poly.pdbx_strand_id
1 'polypeptide(L)'
;ELEEAKHRINELENHLGNQEQLVTKLQSEKSLLLGSCKKMRKEINDLDKKLEREKIAKEEALAKLHKLEEQMKKERSEKPNSEESTKTRADYLKELKDEIEELQKQDAKGAIPLLEYIYKTWPPKDENHKLTELTTDPKVQEKALRQALGHYHPDKQDIDHHGMKWCVIAEEITKLLARKYNNFR
;
A
#
# COMPACT_ATOMS: atom_id res chain seq x y z
N GLU A 1 -6.05 -86.57 -42.07
CA GLU A 1 -6.59 -85.50 -42.93
C GLU A 1 -7.89 -84.89 -42.39
N LEU A 2 -9.03 -85.60 -42.33
CA LEU A 2 -10.30 -84.99 -41.88
C LEU A 2 -10.29 -84.51 -40.41
N GLU A 3 -9.75 -85.31 -39.48
CA GLU A 3 -9.71 -84.92 -38.05
C GLU A 3 -8.74 -83.76 -37.78
N GLU A 4 -7.65 -83.67 -38.54
CA GLU A 4 -6.70 -82.57 -38.46
C GLU A 4 -7.31 -81.26 -38.99
N ALA A 5 -8.09 -81.34 -40.07
CA ALA A 5 -8.86 -80.20 -40.58
C ALA A 5 -9.90 -79.71 -39.56
N LYS A 6 -10.62 -80.61 -38.88
CA LYS A 6 -11.57 -80.26 -37.81
C LYS A 6 -10.89 -79.59 -36.62
N HIS A 7 -9.75 -80.11 -36.18
CA HIS A 7 -8.99 -79.51 -35.09
C HIS A 7 -8.57 -78.08 -35.42
N ARG A 8 -8.06 -77.86 -36.64
CA ARG A 8 -7.64 -76.55 -37.11
C ARG A 8 -8.79 -75.56 -37.29
N ILE A 9 -9.97 -76.03 -37.71
CA ILE A 9 -11.19 -75.20 -37.75
C ILE A 9 -11.55 -74.73 -36.33
N ASN A 10 -11.58 -75.64 -35.35
CA ASN A 10 -11.91 -75.29 -33.97
C ASN A 10 -10.89 -74.30 -33.35
N GLU A 11 -9.60 -74.42 -33.66
CA GLU A 11 -8.59 -73.43 -33.25
C GLU A 11 -8.86 -72.05 -33.87
N LEU A 12 -9.18 -72.00 -35.17
CA LEU A 12 -9.50 -70.75 -35.86
C LEU A 12 -10.78 -70.10 -35.32
N GLU A 13 -11.81 -70.88 -35.01
CA GLU A 13 -13.05 -70.40 -34.38
C GLU A 13 -12.79 -69.79 -33.00
N ASN A 14 -11.96 -70.43 -32.18
CA ASN A 14 -11.54 -69.89 -30.88
C ASN A 14 -10.74 -68.58 -31.03
N HIS A 15 -9.83 -68.51 -32.01
CA HIS A 15 -9.09 -67.28 -32.30
C HIS A 15 -10.00 -66.15 -32.79
N LEU A 16 -10.99 -66.45 -33.64
CA LEU A 16 -11.96 -65.48 -34.12
C LEU A 16 -12.81 -64.94 -32.96
N GLY A 17 -13.34 -65.81 -32.10
CA GLY A 17 -14.11 -65.39 -30.92
C GLY A 17 -13.30 -64.50 -29.96
N ASN A 18 -12.02 -64.80 -29.75
CA ASN A 18 -11.13 -63.93 -28.97
C ASN A 18 -10.90 -62.56 -29.62
N GLN A 19 -10.78 -62.51 -30.95
CA GLN A 19 -10.65 -61.24 -31.67
C GLN A 19 -11.95 -60.41 -31.60
N GLU A 20 -13.12 -61.03 -31.71
CA GLU A 20 -14.42 -60.35 -31.58
C GLU A 20 -14.63 -59.74 -30.18
N GLN A 21 -14.21 -60.46 -29.13
CA GLN A 21 -14.21 -59.94 -27.75
C GLN A 21 -13.29 -58.72 -27.61
N LEU A 22 -12.09 -58.78 -28.19
CA LEU A 22 -11.13 -57.67 -28.16
C LEU A 22 -11.68 -56.44 -28.89
N VAL A 23 -12.29 -56.62 -30.06
CA VAL A 23 -12.92 -55.54 -30.82
C VAL A 23 -14.03 -54.89 -30.01
N THR A 24 -14.88 -55.68 -29.36
CA THR A 24 -15.97 -55.17 -28.51
C THR A 24 -15.43 -54.34 -27.34
N LYS A 25 -14.36 -54.83 -26.69
CA LYS A 25 -13.70 -54.09 -25.59
C LYS A 25 -13.13 -52.77 -26.09
N LEU A 26 -12.41 -52.76 -27.21
CA LEU A 26 -11.85 -51.55 -27.81
C LEU A 26 -12.94 -50.53 -28.22
N GLN A 27 -14.08 -51.00 -28.74
CA GLN A 27 -15.22 -50.14 -29.05
C GLN A 27 -15.80 -49.48 -27.79
N SER A 28 -15.90 -50.23 -26.68
CA SER A 28 -16.38 -49.70 -25.41
C SER A 28 -15.43 -48.63 -24.84
N GLU A 29 -14.12 -48.90 -24.85
CA GLU A 29 -13.08 -47.96 -24.39
C GLU A 29 -13.05 -46.69 -25.24
N LYS A 30 -13.17 -46.84 -26.57
CA LYS A 30 -13.26 -45.70 -27.50
C LYS A 30 -14.47 -44.81 -27.18
N SER A 31 -15.63 -45.41 -26.86
CA SER A 31 -16.84 -44.67 -26.49
C SER A 31 -16.64 -43.87 -25.20
N LEU A 32 -16.03 -44.49 -24.18
CA LEU A 32 -15.70 -43.83 -22.91
C LEU A 32 -14.73 -42.66 -23.10
N LEU A 33 -13.65 -42.87 -23.85
CA LEU A 33 -12.66 -41.83 -24.16
C LEU A 33 -13.29 -40.67 -24.93
N LEU A 34 -14.14 -40.95 -25.94
CA LEU A 34 -14.87 -39.91 -26.66
C LEU A 34 -15.79 -39.10 -25.73
N GLY A 35 -16.45 -39.74 -24.78
CA GLY A 35 -17.24 -39.08 -23.74
C GLY A 35 -16.40 -38.14 -22.88
N SER A 36 -15.24 -38.60 -22.42
CA SER A 36 -14.29 -37.79 -21.64
C SER A 36 -13.76 -36.59 -22.43
N CYS A 37 -13.34 -36.79 -23.68
CA CYS A 37 -12.88 -35.71 -24.56
C CYS A 37 -13.95 -34.64 -24.80
N LYS A 38 -15.22 -35.03 -24.92
CA LYS A 38 -16.33 -34.07 -25.06
C LYS A 38 -16.51 -33.22 -23.79
N LYS A 39 -16.39 -33.84 -22.60
CA LYS A 39 -16.47 -33.13 -21.32
C LYS A 39 -15.32 -32.13 -21.18
N MET A 40 -14.08 -32.58 -21.38
CA MET A 40 -12.90 -31.70 -21.31
C MET A 40 -12.99 -30.55 -22.31
N ARG A 41 -13.46 -30.80 -23.54
CA ARG A 41 -13.65 -29.73 -24.54
C ARG A 41 -14.64 -28.66 -24.06
N LYS A 42 -15.72 -29.07 -23.39
CA LYS A 42 -16.69 -28.13 -22.82
C LYS A 42 -16.05 -27.30 -21.70
N GLU A 43 -15.31 -27.94 -20.80
CA GLU A 43 -14.60 -27.26 -19.70
C GLU A 43 -13.58 -26.24 -20.22
N ILE A 44 -12.79 -26.60 -21.24
CA ILE A 44 -11.85 -25.67 -21.90
C ILE A 44 -12.59 -24.44 -22.44
N ASN A 45 -13.68 -24.64 -23.17
CA ASN A 45 -14.47 -23.54 -23.71
C ASN A 45 -15.07 -22.64 -22.62
N ASP A 46 -15.50 -23.22 -21.50
CA ASP A 46 -16.05 -22.46 -20.38
C ASP A 46 -14.95 -21.66 -19.65
N LEU A 47 -13.75 -22.22 -19.51
CA LEU A 47 -12.57 -21.53 -18.99
C LEU A 47 -12.13 -20.38 -19.90
N ASP A 48 -12.08 -20.59 -21.22
CA ASP A 48 -11.73 -19.54 -22.18
C ASP A 48 -12.69 -18.35 -22.09
N LYS A 49 -14.00 -18.62 -21.99
CA LYS A 49 -15.01 -17.57 -21.78
C LYS A 49 -14.81 -16.83 -20.47
N LYS A 50 -14.44 -17.54 -19.40
CA LYS A 50 -14.19 -16.92 -18.09
C LYS A 50 -12.95 -16.02 -18.15
N LEU A 51 -11.88 -16.51 -18.75
CA LEU A 51 -10.64 -15.76 -18.94
C LEU A 51 -10.89 -14.46 -19.72
N GLU A 52 -11.69 -14.52 -20.78
CA GLU A 52 -11.99 -13.34 -21.59
C GLU A 52 -12.78 -12.27 -20.82
N ARG A 53 -13.75 -12.70 -19.98
CA ARG A 53 -14.47 -11.78 -19.10
C ARG A 53 -13.55 -11.10 -18.08
N GLU A 54 -12.61 -11.84 -17.52
CA GLU A 54 -11.65 -11.29 -16.55
C GLU A 54 -10.71 -10.27 -17.21
N LYS A 55 -10.27 -10.51 -18.45
CA LYS A 55 -9.47 -9.53 -19.21
C LYS A 55 -10.23 -8.23 -19.43
N ILE A 56 -11.46 -8.30 -19.93
CA ILE A 56 -12.31 -7.12 -20.16
C ILE A 56 -12.53 -6.36 -18.85
N ALA A 57 -12.88 -7.06 -17.77
CA ALA A 57 -13.08 -6.42 -16.46
C ALA A 57 -11.81 -5.74 -15.94
N LYS A 58 -10.63 -6.33 -16.19
CA LYS A 58 -9.34 -5.73 -15.81
C LYS A 58 -9.04 -4.47 -16.63
N GLU A 59 -9.28 -4.49 -17.94
CA GLU A 59 -9.10 -3.33 -18.81
C GLU A 59 -10.03 -2.17 -18.40
N GLU A 60 -11.30 -2.46 -18.09
CA GLU A 60 -12.25 -1.47 -17.58
C GLU A 60 -11.81 -0.88 -16.23
N ALA A 61 -11.31 -1.70 -15.32
CA ALA A 61 -10.79 -1.23 -14.03
C ALA A 61 -9.58 -0.33 -14.22
N LEU A 62 -8.68 -0.68 -15.13
CA LEU A 62 -7.49 0.13 -15.45
C LEU A 62 -7.87 1.48 -16.08
N ALA A 63 -8.85 1.48 -16.99
CA ALA A 63 -9.38 2.72 -17.56
C ALA A 63 -10.02 3.63 -16.49
N LYS A 64 -10.74 3.05 -15.52
CA LYS A 64 -11.32 3.80 -14.39
C LYS A 64 -10.24 4.41 -13.50
N LEU A 65 -9.16 3.67 -13.21
CA LEU A 65 -8.03 4.17 -12.43
C LEU A 65 -7.35 5.35 -13.12
N HIS A 66 -7.04 5.24 -14.42
CA HIS A 66 -6.45 6.35 -15.16
C HIS A 66 -7.35 7.60 -15.18
N LYS A 67 -8.67 7.41 -15.31
CA LYS A 67 -9.61 8.52 -15.26
C LYS A 67 -9.61 9.20 -13.88
N LEU A 68 -9.53 8.43 -12.79
CA LEU A 68 -9.42 8.96 -11.43
C LEU A 68 -8.10 9.70 -11.21
N GLU A 69 -6.98 9.14 -11.67
CA GLU A 69 -5.67 9.81 -11.61
C GLU A 69 -5.68 11.16 -12.35
N GLU A 70 -6.30 11.20 -13.53
CA GLU A 70 -6.43 12.44 -14.30
C GLU A 70 -7.35 13.46 -13.60
N GLN A 71 -8.44 13.00 -13.00
CA GLN A 71 -9.32 13.85 -12.18
C GLN A 71 -8.57 14.42 -10.97
N MET A 72 -7.84 13.60 -10.21
CA MET A 72 -7.04 14.09 -9.08
C MET A 72 -5.94 15.06 -9.52
N LYS A 73 -5.32 14.83 -10.68
CA LYS A 73 -4.32 15.75 -11.24
C LYS A 73 -4.95 17.09 -11.61
N LYS A 74 -6.15 17.07 -12.21
CA LYS A 74 -6.92 18.28 -12.54
C LYS A 74 -7.35 19.03 -11.28
N GLU A 75 -7.91 18.35 -10.29
CA GLU A 75 -8.26 18.93 -8.99
C GLU A 75 -7.04 19.54 -8.27
N ARG A 76 -5.86 18.91 -8.39
CA ARG A 76 -4.61 19.46 -7.83
C ARG A 76 -4.13 20.71 -8.58
N SER A 77 -4.41 20.82 -9.89
CA SER A 77 -4.08 22.02 -10.69
C SER A 77 -5.17 23.11 -10.67
N GLU A 78 -6.40 22.76 -10.30
CA GLU A 78 -7.56 23.66 -10.25
C GLU A 78 -7.86 24.16 -8.83
N LYS A 79 -7.12 23.71 -7.80
CA LYS A 79 -7.04 24.45 -6.53
C LYS A 79 -6.61 25.87 -6.88
N PRO A 80 -7.44 26.87 -6.57
CA PRO A 80 -7.24 28.21 -7.05
C PRO A 80 -5.90 28.71 -6.58
N ASN A 81 -5.28 29.51 -7.45
CA ASN A 81 -4.32 30.56 -7.19
C ASN A 81 -4.63 31.30 -5.88
N SER A 82 -4.35 30.67 -4.74
CA SER A 82 -4.27 31.32 -3.44
C SER A 82 -2.84 31.86 -3.36
N GLU A 83 -2.70 33.03 -2.75
CA GLU A 83 -1.39 33.65 -2.46
C GLU A 83 -0.42 32.69 -1.73
N GLU A 84 -0.94 31.60 -1.15
CA GLU A 84 -0.22 30.53 -0.48
C GLU A 84 0.59 29.62 -1.44
N SER A 85 0.13 29.43 -2.69
CA SER A 85 0.77 28.56 -3.69
C SER A 85 2.04 29.15 -4.33
N THR A 86 2.22 30.48 -4.27
CA THR A 86 3.41 31.18 -4.75
C THR A 86 4.45 31.42 -3.66
N LYS A 87 4.09 31.27 -2.38
CA LYS A 87 5.01 31.49 -1.27
C LYS A 87 5.97 30.32 -1.16
N THR A 88 7.24 30.62 -1.30
CA THR A 88 8.32 29.66 -1.09
C THR A 88 8.55 29.46 0.41
N ARG A 89 9.29 28.40 0.78
CA ARG A 89 9.76 28.22 2.16
C ARG A 89 10.47 29.47 2.71
N ALA A 90 11.18 30.20 1.86
CA ALA A 90 11.88 31.43 2.25
C ALA A 90 10.91 32.56 2.63
N ASP A 91 9.73 32.62 2.03
CA ASP A 91 8.72 33.63 2.34
C ASP A 91 8.07 33.34 3.70
N TYR A 92 7.75 32.07 3.98
CA TYR A 92 7.28 31.66 5.32
C TYR A 92 8.31 31.90 6.41
N LEU A 93 9.61 31.70 6.13
CA LEU A 93 10.67 32.02 7.09
C LEU A 93 10.76 33.52 7.39
N LYS A 94 10.49 34.39 6.40
CA LYS A 94 10.43 35.83 6.63
C LYS A 94 9.20 36.22 7.45
N GLU A 95 8.04 35.62 7.16
CA GLU A 95 6.81 35.85 7.90
C GLU A 95 6.91 35.37 9.35
N LEU A 96 7.54 34.22 9.58
CA LEU A 96 7.71 33.60 10.89
C LEU A 96 8.93 34.11 11.66
N LYS A 97 9.61 35.14 11.16
CA LYS A 97 10.90 35.57 11.70
C LYS A 97 10.79 35.97 13.16
N ASP A 98 9.77 36.73 13.52
CA ASP A 98 9.57 37.20 14.90
C ASP A 98 9.26 36.05 15.85
N GLU A 99 8.47 35.06 15.40
CA GLU A 99 8.16 33.87 16.18
C GLU A 99 9.38 32.96 16.36
N ILE A 100 10.24 32.85 15.33
CA ILE A 100 11.50 32.10 15.40
C ILE A 100 12.49 32.81 16.33
N GLU A 101 12.59 34.13 16.27
CA GLU A 101 13.41 34.91 17.20
C GLU A 101 12.93 34.74 18.65
N GLU A 102 11.61 34.73 18.87
CA GLU A 102 11.06 34.47 20.19
C GLU A 102 11.35 33.04 20.66
N LEU A 103 11.21 32.04 19.79
CA LEU A 103 11.62 30.66 20.10
C LEU A 103 13.10 30.57 20.53
N GLN A 104 13.98 31.30 19.84
CA GLN A 104 15.40 31.35 20.20
C GLN A 104 15.64 32.04 21.56
N LYS A 105 14.90 33.11 21.87
CA LYS A 105 14.96 33.76 23.20
C LYS A 105 14.48 32.82 24.31
N GLN A 106 13.43 32.04 24.07
CA GLN A 106 12.95 31.06 25.06
C GLN A 106 13.92 29.89 25.21
N ASP A 107 14.55 29.44 24.12
CA ASP A 107 15.63 28.45 24.19
C ASP A 107 16.78 28.96 25.05
N ALA A 108 17.20 30.23 24.89
CA ALA A 108 18.26 30.81 25.71
C ALA A 108 17.95 30.80 27.23
N LYS A 109 16.67 30.83 27.63
CA LYS A 109 16.25 30.78 29.04
C LYS A 109 16.31 29.38 29.65
N GLY A 110 16.27 28.32 28.84
CA GLY A 110 16.36 26.94 29.33
C GLY A 110 15.35 25.98 28.66
N ALA A 111 15.38 24.70 29.06
CA ALA A 111 14.50 23.69 28.49
C ALA A 111 13.03 23.88 28.90
N ILE A 112 12.77 24.23 30.17
CA ILE A 112 11.41 24.44 30.68
C ILE A 112 10.72 25.62 29.97
N PRO A 113 11.30 26.84 29.93
CA PRO A 113 10.66 27.97 29.25
C PRO A 113 10.41 27.72 27.77
N LEU A 114 11.34 27.02 27.10
CA LEU A 114 11.20 26.64 25.70
C LEU A 114 10.00 25.70 25.49
N LEU A 115 9.89 24.63 26.27
CA LEU A 115 8.81 23.66 26.15
C LEU A 115 7.44 24.26 26.46
N GLU A 116 7.32 25.08 27.51
CA GLU A 116 6.08 25.78 27.84
C GLU A 116 5.64 26.71 26.72
N TYR A 117 6.59 27.49 26.17
CA TYR A 117 6.29 28.42 25.09
C TYR A 117 5.85 27.72 23.81
N ILE A 118 6.52 26.63 23.42
CA ILE A 118 6.19 25.83 22.24
C ILE A 118 4.77 25.31 22.33
N TYR A 119 4.40 24.64 23.43
CA TYR A 119 3.07 24.02 23.55
C TYR A 119 1.95 25.04 23.74
N LYS A 120 2.26 26.22 24.29
CA LYS A 120 1.31 27.32 24.42
C LYS A 120 1.03 28.02 23.08
N THR A 121 2.09 28.28 22.31
CA THR A 121 2.01 29.12 21.11
C THR A 121 1.77 28.31 19.85
N TRP A 122 2.38 27.14 19.78
CA TRP A 122 2.34 26.23 18.64
C TRP A 122 1.95 24.82 19.11
N PRO A 123 0.75 24.62 19.69
CA PRO A 123 0.35 23.31 20.22
C PRO A 123 0.44 22.23 19.14
N PRO A 124 0.85 20.99 19.48
CA PRO A 124 0.89 19.90 18.52
C PRO A 124 -0.47 19.69 17.84
N LYS A 125 -0.46 19.26 16.58
CA LYS A 125 -1.70 19.03 15.82
C LYS A 125 -2.51 17.82 16.27
N ASP A 126 -1.84 16.83 16.87
CA ASP A 126 -2.52 15.70 17.50
C ASP A 126 -2.94 16.07 18.92
N GLU A 127 -4.24 16.02 19.20
CA GLU A 127 -4.84 16.39 20.49
C GLU A 127 -4.35 15.52 21.67
N ASN A 128 -3.83 14.32 21.38
CA ASN A 128 -3.26 13.42 22.37
C ASN A 128 -1.84 13.84 22.80
N HIS A 129 -1.16 14.66 22.00
CA HIS A 129 0.18 15.13 22.29
C HIS A 129 0.16 16.27 23.30
N LYS A 130 0.27 15.92 24.58
CA LYS A 130 0.32 16.88 25.70
C LYS A 130 1.73 16.99 26.27
N LEU A 131 2.04 18.16 26.82
CA LEU A 131 3.27 18.40 27.55
C LEU A 131 3.19 17.67 28.89
N THR A 132 4.20 16.86 29.20
CA THR A 132 4.34 16.24 30.52
C THR A 132 4.68 17.29 31.58
N GLU A 133 4.33 17.01 32.84
CA GLU A 133 4.70 17.87 33.97
C GLU A 133 6.20 18.15 33.96
N LEU A 134 6.55 19.44 33.92
CA LEU A 134 7.92 19.90 33.90
C LEU A 134 8.40 20.11 35.33
N THR A 135 9.61 19.65 35.60
CA THR A 135 10.29 19.87 36.89
C THR A 135 11.74 20.27 36.66
N THR A 136 12.41 20.74 37.70
CA THR A 136 13.84 21.06 37.65
C THR A 136 14.75 19.83 37.58
N ASP A 137 14.20 18.61 37.69
CA ASP A 137 14.94 17.36 37.54
C ASP A 137 15.45 17.20 36.09
N PRO A 138 16.78 17.11 35.87
CA PRO A 138 17.37 16.93 34.54
C PRO A 138 16.83 15.72 33.77
N LYS A 139 16.54 14.59 34.44
CA LYS A 139 16.01 13.38 33.78
C LYS A 139 14.59 13.59 33.27
N VAL A 140 13.79 14.35 34.00
CA VAL A 140 12.42 14.69 33.58
C VAL A 140 12.47 15.65 32.39
N GLN A 141 13.37 16.64 32.42
CA GLN A 141 13.57 17.57 31.29
C GLN A 141 14.07 16.86 30.03
N GLU A 142 15.04 15.95 30.16
CA GLU A 142 15.52 15.13 29.04
C GLU A 142 14.37 14.33 28.40
N LYS A 143 13.55 13.66 29.24
CA LYS A 143 12.40 12.88 28.77
C LYS A 143 11.37 13.77 28.06
N ALA A 144 11.08 14.95 28.61
CA ALA A 144 10.13 15.90 28.04
C ALA A 144 10.61 16.45 26.68
N LEU A 145 11.90 16.78 26.55
CA LEU A 145 12.51 17.20 25.29
C LEU A 145 12.43 16.11 24.22
N ARG A 146 12.75 14.86 24.58
CA ARG A 146 12.64 13.71 23.67
C ARG A 146 11.21 13.48 23.21
N GLN A 147 10.24 13.64 24.10
CA GLN A 147 8.83 13.50 23.75
C GLN A 147 8.38 14.62 22.80
N ALA A 148 8.75 15.88 23.10
CA ALA A 148 8.45 17.01 22.24
C ALA A 148 9.03 16.82 20.82
N LEU A 149 10.27 16.31 20.70
CA LEU A 149 10.85 15.93 19.40
C LEU A 149 9.96 14.96 18.63
N GLY A 150 9.38 13.97 19.31
CA GLY A 150 8.46 13.02 18.70
C GLY A 150 7.12 13.62 18.26
N HIS A 151 6.68 14.73 18.86
CA HIS A 151 5.44 15.43 18.50
C HIS A 151 5.62 16.35 17.30
N TYR A 152 6.77 17.05 17.20
CA TYR A 152 7.04 18.05 16.16
C TYR A 152 7.90 17.53 15.00
N HIS A 153 8.31 16.25 15.02
CA HIS A 153 9.17 15.67 13.97
C HIS A 153 8.60 15.92 12.56
N PRO A 154 9.43 16.40 11.59
CA PRO A 154 8.97 16.74 10.25
C PRO A 154 8.33 15.56 9.50
N ASP A 155 8.81 14.32 9.70
CA ASP A 155 8.22 13.11 9.09
C ASP A 155 6.73 12.88 9.46
N LYS A 156 6.24 13.49 10.55
CA LYS A 156 4.84 13.41 10.97
C LYS A 156 4.02 14.63 10.56
N GLN A 157 4.64 15.64 9.93
CA GLN A 157 3.96 16.85 9.50
C GLN A 157 3.61 16.75 8.03
N ASP A 158 2.32 16.60 7.74
CA ASP A 158 1.83 16.58 6.38
C ASP A 158 1.51 18.00 5.89
N ILE A 159 2.16 18.43 4.81
CA ILE A 159 1.95 19.75 4.19
C ILE A 159 0.51 19.88 3.67
N ASP A 160 -0.06 18.81 3.12
CA ASP A 160 -1.41 18.83 2.53
C ASP A 160 -2.51 18.97 3.60
N HIS A 161 -2.25 18.50 4.83
CA HIS A 161 -3.20 18.54 5.94
C HIS A 161 -2.97 19.69 6.92
N HIS A 162 -1.71 20.06 7.20
CA HIS A 162 -1.37 21.05 8.23
C HIS A 162 -0.95 22.42 7.67
N GLY A 163 -0.65 22.49 6.36
CA GLY A 163 -0.19 23.70 5.68
C GLY A 163 1.32 23.94 5.79
N MET A 164 1.89 24.60 4.78
CA MET A 164 3.33 24.82 4.66
C MET A 164 3.90 25.67 5.83
N LYS A 165 3.16 26.68 6.29
CA LYS A 165 3.54 27.52 7.43
C LYS A 165 3.81 26.67 8.69
N TRP A 166 2.95 25.69 8.94
CA TRP A 166 3.10 24.79 10.08
C TRP A 166 4.33 23.87 9.93
N CYS A 167 4.54 23.29 8.75
CA CYS A 167 5.70 22.44 8.51
C CYS A 167 7.02 23.21 8.71
N VAL A 168 7.08 24.47 8.27
CA VAL A 168 8.26 25.32 8.47
C VAL A 168 8.51 25.60 9.96
N ILE A 169 7.49 25.99 10.72
CA ILE A 169 7.70 26.26 12.15
C ILE A 169 8.02 24.98 12.94
N ALA A 170 7.41 23.84 12.61
CA ALA A 170 7.70 22.56 13.23
C ALA A 170 9.14 22.10 12.98
N GLU A 171 9.68 22.37 11.78
CA GLU A 171 11.09 22.12 11.45
C GLU A 171 12.02 22.95 12.34
N GLU A 172 11.74 24.25 12.50
CA GLU A 172 12.55 25.15 13.34
C GLU A 172 12.46 24.79 14.83
N ILE A 173 11.27 24.44 15.33
CA ILE A 173 11.06 23.91 16.68
C ILE A 173 11.90 22.64 16.88
N THR A 174 11.84 21.70 15.94
CA THR A 174 12.60 20.44 16.02
C THR A 174 14.10 20.68 16.09
N LYS A 175 14.64 21.64 15.33
CA LYS A 175 16.08 22.00 15.38
C LYS A 175 16.49 22.48 16.78
N LEU A 176 15.68 23.35 17.40
CA LEU A 176 15.94 23.87 18.74
C LEU A 176 15.86 22.77 19.79
N LEU A 177 14.80 21.95 19.75
CA LEU A 177 14.63 20.83 20.67
C LEU A 177 15.76 19.81 20.56
N ALA A 178 16.21 19.49 19.34
CA ALA A 178 17.28 18.53 19.11
C ALA A 178 18.62 19.04 19.67
N ARG A 179 18.93 20.32 19.42
CA ARG A 179 20.10 20.97 20.00
C ARG A 179 20.05 20.94 21.53
N LYS A 180 18.90 21.28 22.12
CA LYS A 180 18.73 21.30 23.57
C LYS A 180 18.88 19.90 24.18
N TYR A 181 18.23 18.90 23.57
CA TYR A 181 18.31 17.50 23.97
C TYR A 181 19.75 16.98 23.93
N ASN A 182 20.50 17.30 22.87
CA ASN A 182 21.91 16.88 22.75
C ASN A 182 22.81 17.46 23.85
N ASN A 183 22.47 18.60 24.46
CA ASN A 183 23.23 19.14 25.58
C ASN A 183 22.98 18.42 26.92
N PHE A 184 21.95 17.58 27.01
CA PHE A 184 21.68 16.71 28.17
C PHE A 184 22.37 15.35 28.06
N ARG A 185 22.78 14.96 26.85
CA ARG A 185 23.40 13.67 26.54
C ARG A 185 24.90 13.70 26.79
#